data_AF-A0A0S8HNN3-F1
#
_entry.id   AF-A0A0S8HNN3-F1
#
_cell.length_a   1.000
_cell.length_b   1.000
_cell.length_c   1.000
_cell.angle_alpha   90.00
_cell.angle_beta   90.00
_cell.angle_gamma   90.00
#
_symmetry.space_group_name_H-M   'P 1'
#
loop_
_entity.id
_entity.type
_entity.pdbx_description
1 polymer ?
#
loop_
_entity_poly.entity_id
_entity_poly.type
_entity_poly.pdbx_seq_one_letter_code
_entity_poly.pdbx_strand_id
1 'polypeptide(L)'
;PSRKKLECPKCFTKIPYEARFCPNCGSHILKVNKCLKCGEDLPPEAKFCMSCGAKVEKHERTCAKCGTKAMPEAVFCNQCGEKLQ
;
A
#
# COMPACT_ATOMS: atom_id res chain seq x y z
N PRO A 1 -8.15 -5.41 -13.53
CA PRO A 1 -7.54 -4.55 -12.48
C PRO A 1 -8.46 -4.43 -11.27
N SER A 2 -8.29 -5.31 -10.28
CA SER A 2 -9.10 -5.33 -9.06
C SER A 2 -8.67 -4.18 -8.15
N ARG A 3 -9.29 -3.00 -8.31
CA ARG A 3 -9.10 -1.89 -7.36
C ARG A 3 -9.53 -2.39 -5.99
N LYS A 4 -8.58 -2.61 -5.08
CA LYS A 4 -8.88 -2.95 -3.68
C LYS A 4 -9.75 -1.83 -3.11
N LYS A 5 -10.87 -2.19 -2.51
CA LYS A 5 -11.82 -1.28 -1.86
C LYS A 5 -11.82 -1.62 -0.38
N LEU A 6 -11.90 -0.61 0.47
CA LEU A 6 -12.07 -0.77 1.91
C LEU A 6 -13.36 -0.09 2.35
N GLU A 7 -13.88 -0.44 3.53
CA GLU A 7 -15.08 0.16 4.08
C GLU A 7 -14.69 1.29 5.04
N CYS A 8 -15.37 2.43 4.91
CA CYS A 8 -15.20 3.53 5.83
C CYS A 8 -15.62 3.08 7.25
N PRO A 9 -14.78 3.24 8.29
CA PRO A 9 -15.12 2.80 9.64
C PRO A 9 -16.24 3.62 10.30
N LYS A 10 -16.59 4.79 9.75
CA LYS A 10 -17.59 5.70 10.31
C LYS A 10 -18.98 5.52 9.69
N CYS A 11 -19.06 5.38 8.37
CA CYS A 11 -20.33 5.32 7.63
C CYS A 11 -20.47 4.07 6.76
N PHE A 12 -19.53 3.12 6.85
CA PHE A 12 -19.53 1.83 6.14
C PHE A 12 -19.62 1.92 4.61
N THR A 13 -19.43 3.12 4.06
CA THR A 13 -19.37 3.30 2.61
C THR A 13 -18.11 2.67 2.05
N LYS A 14 -18.26 1.96 0.92
CA LYS A 14 -17.13 1.42 0.16
C LYS A 14 -16.34 2.55 -0.46
N ILE A 15 -15.07 2.65 -0.11
CA ILE A 15 -14.14 3.68 -0.56
C ILE A 15 -12.91 3.05 -1.22
N PRO A 16 -12.26 3.76 -2.16
CA PRO A 16 -11.04 3.24 -2.79
C PRO A 16 -9.95 3.06 -1.73
N TYR A 17 -9.12 2.02 -1.88
CA TYR A 17 -8.02 1.79 -0.94
C TYR A 17 -7.03 2.95 -0.88
N GLU A 18 -6.93 3.77 -1.94
CA GLU A 18 -6.10 4.96 -1.90
C GLU A 18 -6.71 6.17 -1.18
N ALA A 19 -8.00 6.14 -0.80
CA ALA A 19 -8.69 7.27 -0.18
C ALA A 19 -8.00 7.75 1.10
N ARG A 20 -7.70 9.05 1.17
CA ARG A 20 -7.29 9.73 2.41
C ARG A 20 -8.49 10.20 3.21
N PHE A 21 -9.61 10.50 2.56
CA PHE A 21 -10.86 10.94 3.18
C PHE A 21 -12.04 10.14 2.63
N CYS A 22 -13.07 9.91 3.44
CA CYS A 22 -14.32 9.34 2.96
C CYS A 22 -15.09 10.40 2.16
N PRO A 23 -15.43 10.16 0.87
CA PRO A 23 -16.18 11.11 0.07
C PRO A 23 -17.65 11.25 0.52
N ASN A 24 -18.16 10.32 1.33
CA ASN A 24 -19.54 10.35 1.80
C ASN A 24 -19.70 11.09 3.15
N CYS A 25 -18.79 10.87 4.11
CA CYS A 25 -18.93 11.45 5.45
C CYS A 25 -17.77 12.38 5.88
N GLY A 26 -16.76 12.57 5.03
CA GLY A 26 -15.62 13.44 5.31
C GLY A 26 -14.60 12.90 6.31
N SER A 27 -14.80 11.70 6.87
CA SER A 27 -13.86 11.14 7.86
C SER A 27 -12.49 10.88 7.25
N HIS A 28 -11.43 11.23 7.98
CA HIS A 28 -10.06 10.91 7.58
C HIS A 28 -9.84 9.39 7.67
N ILE A 29 -9.27 8.81 6.62
CA ILE A 29 -9.02 7.38 6.47
C ILE A 29 -7.53 7.16 6.72
N LEU A 30 -7.21 6.75 7.94
CA LEU A 30 -5.86 6.39 8.34
C LEU A 30 -5.50 5.05 7.71
N LYS A 31 -4.60 5.06 6.71
CA LYS A 31 -4.01 3.83 6.19
C LYS A 31 -2.90 3.40 7.12
N VAL A 32 -3.22 2.50 8.02
CA VAL A 32 -2.23 1.84 8.86
C VAL A 32 -1.73 0.58 8.13
N ASN A 33 -0.43 0.53 7.89
CA ASN A 33 0.26 -0.72 7.62
C ASN A 33 0.32 -1.50 8.94
N LYS A 34 0.40 -2.83 8.90
CA LYS A 34 0.70 -3.61 10.12
C LYS A 34 2.09 -4.19 10.04
N CYS A 35 2.80 -4.17 11.17
CA CYS A 35 4.07 -4.84 11.29
C CYS A 35 3.85 -6.36 11.16
N LEU A 36 4.48 -7.00 10.17
CA LEU A 36 4.38 -8.46 10.00
C LEU A 36 5.07 -9.24 11.13
N LYS A 37 5.96 -8.61 11.89
CA LYS A 37 6.69 -9.25 13.01
C LYS A 37 5.94 -9.16 14.33
N CYS A 38 5.33 -8.02 14.66
CA CYS A 38 4.72 -7.79 15.97
C CYS A 38 3.24 -7.34 15.93
N GLY A 39 2.66 -7.13 14.74
CA GLY A 39 1.26 -6.74 14.58
C GLY A 39 0.92 -5.26 14.79
N GLU A 40 1.89 -4.45 15.22
CA GLU A 40 1.72 -3.02 15.49
C GLU A 40 1.22 -2.25 14.26
N ASP A 41 0.37 -1.25 14.48
CA ASP A 41 -0.04 -0.33 13.44
C ASP A 41 1.09 0.67 13.11
N LEU A 42 1.39 0.77 11.83
CA LEU A 42 2.49 1.53 11.27
C LEU A 42 1.96 2.55 10.28
N PRO A 43 2.58 3.75 10.22
CA PRO A 43 2.22 4.70 9.18
C PRO A 43 2.51 4.12 7.78
N PRO A 44 1.78 4.58 6.74
CA PRO A 44 1.92 4.06 5.38
C PRO A 44 3.35 4.26 4.84
N GLU A 45 4.01 5.32 5.28
CA GLU A 45 5.37 5.65 4.89
C GLU A 45 6.46 4.93 5.69
N ALA A 46 6.12 4.21 6.78
CA ALA A 46 7.08 3.56 7.66
C ALA A 46 8.06 2.66 6.90
N LYS A 47 9.36 2.86 7.15
CA LYS A 47 10.43 1.97 6.67
C LYS A 47 10.83 0.92 7.73
N PHE A 48 10.56 1.21 8.99
CA PHE A 48 10.83 0.36 10.14
C PHE A 48 9.66 0.44 11.12
N CYS A 49 9.46 -0.64 11.87
CA CYS A 49 8.50 -0.68 12.96
C CYS A 49 9.00 0.14 14.14
N MET A 50 8.22 1.12 14.58
CA MET A 50 8.58 1.97 15.72
C MET A 50 8.53 1.24 17.07
N SER A 51 7.76 0.14 17.16
CA SER A 51 7.69 -0.67 18.39
C SER A 51 8.76 -1.76 18.47
N CYS A 52 9.07 -2.47 17.37
CA CYS A 52 9.95 -3.66 17.42
C CYS A 52 11.23 -3.55 16.57
N GLY A 53 11.42 -2.44 15.85
CA GLY A 53 12.60 -2.21 15.00
C GLY A 53 12.66 -3.02 13.71
N ALA A 54 11.68 -3.90 13.44
CA ALA A 54 11.66 -4.71 12.23
C ALA A 54 11.53 -3.84 10.97
N LYS A 55 12.27 -4.18 9.92
CA LYS A 55 12.17 -3.49 8.63
C LYS A 55 10.81 -3.77 8.00
N VAL A 56 10.14 -2.72 7.55
CA VAL A 56 8.86 -2.81 6.85
C VAL A 56 9.18 -2.96 5.38
N GLU A 57 9.12 -4.18 4.86
CA GLU A 57 9.30 -4.44 3.44
C GLU A 57 8.09 -3.90 2.67
N LYS A 58 8.21 -2.65 2.21
CA LYS A 58 7.42 -2.19 1.07
C LYS A 58 7.79 -3.13 -0.06
N HIS A 59 6.81 -3.82 -0.64
CA HIS A 59 7.06 -4.80 -1.69
C HIS A 59 7.68 -4.08 -2.90
N GLU A 60 9.01 -4.01 -2.91
CA GLU A 60 9.83 -3.57 -4.02
C GLU A 60 9.69 -4.67 -5.08
N ARG A 61 8.72 -4.50 -5.98
CA ARG A 61 8.58 -5.43 -7.10
C ARG A 61 9.80 -5.25 -8.01
N THR A 62 10.35 -6.34 -8.49
CA THR A 62 11.43 -6.31 -9.47
C THR A 62 10.89 -6.92 -10.75
N CYS A 63 11.22 -6.31 -11.89
CA CYS A 63 10.81 -6.85 -13.18
C CYS A 63 11.46 -8.22 -13.41
N ALA A 64 10.66 -9.28 -13.56
CA ALA A 64 11.15 -10.63 -13.81
C ALA A 64 11.92 -10.74 -15.15
N LYS A 65 11.64 -9.87 -16.13
CA LYS A 65 12.28 -9.91 -17.45
C LYS A 65 13.62 -9.18 -17.52
N CYS A 66 13.77 -8.04 -16.85
CA CYS A 66 14.97 -7.22 -16.96
C CYS A 66 15.68 -6.92 -15.63
N GLY A 67 15.15 -7.39 -14.50
CA GLY A 67 15.74 -7.16 -13.17
C GLY A 67 15.63 -5.73 -12.65
N THR A 68 14.98 -4.81 -13.39
CA THR A 68 14.81 -3.42 -12.94
C THR A 68 13.83 -3.34 -11.77
N LYS A 69 14.17 -2.54 -10.76
CA LYS A 69 13.26 -2.20 -9.66
C LYS A 69 12.04 -1.45 -10.18
N ALA A 70 10.87 -2.00 -9.94
CA ALA A 70 9.61 -1.37 -10.27
C ALA A 70 9.24 -0.30 -9.24
N MET A 71 8.59 0.76 -9.72
CA MET A 71 7.95 1.72 -8.82
C MET A 71 6.76 1.06 -8.11
N PRO A 72 6.40 1.50 -6.89
CA PRO A 72 5.34 0.90 -6.08
C PRO A 72 3.98 0.75 -6.79
N GLU A 73 3.71 1.61 -7.77
CA GLU A 73 2.45 1.70 -8.52
C GLU A 73 2.61 1.31 -10.01
N ALA A 74 3.81 0.90 -10.43
CA ALA A 74 4.06 0.57 -11.83
C ALA A 74 3.37 -0.74 -12.22
N VAL A 75 2.43 -0.64 -13.17
CA VAL A 75 1.78 -1.79 -13.82
C VAL A 75 2.67 -2.36 -14.94
N PHE A 76 3.54 -1.54 -15.52
CA PHE A 76 4.48 -1.91 -16.57
C PHE A 76 5.89 -1.46 -16.20
N CYS A 77 6.88 -2.24 -16.61
CA CYS A 77 8.28 -1.92 -16.39
C CYS A 77 8.65 -0.70 -17.22
N ASN A 78 9.15 0.34 -16.55
CA ASN A 78 9.62 1.59 -17.14
C ASN A 78 10.92 1.45 -17.97
N GLN A 79 11.51 0.26 -18.03
CA GLN A 79 12.72 0.00 -18.81
C GLN A 79 12.46 -0.94 -20.00
N CYS A 80 11.73 -2.03 -19.79
CA CYS A 80 11.54 -3.03 -20.85
C CYS A 80 10.08 -3.20 -21.31
N GLY A 81 9.13 -2.45 -20.73
CA GLY A 81 7.71 -2.51 -21.09
C GLY A 81 6.96 -3.76 -20.58
N GLU A 82 7.64 -4.69 -19.90
CA GLU A 82 7.02 -5.92 -19.39
C GLU A 82 5.94 -5.61 -18.36
N LYS A 83 4.85 -6.39 -18.36
CA LYS A 83 3.77 -6.22 -17.39
C LYS A 83 4.22 -6.71 -16.01
N LEU A 84 4.25 -5.80 -15.05
CA LEU A 84 4.58 -6.08 -13.66
C LEU A 84 3.31 -6.56 -12.97
N GLN A 85 3.11 -7.88 -12.93
CA GLN A 85 1.95 -8.50 -12.28
C GLN A 85 2.10 -8.53 -10.76
#